data_AF-A0A9E0P223-F1
#
_entry.id   AF-A0A9E0P223-F1
#
_cell.length_a   1.000
_cell.length_b   1.000
_cell.length_c   1.000
_cell.angle_alpha   90.00
_cell.angle_beta   90.00
_cell.angle_gamma   90.00
#
_symmetry.space_group_name_H-M   'P 1'
#
loop_
_entity.id
_entity.type
_entity.pdbx_description
1 polymer ?
#
loop_
_entity_poly.entity_id
_entity_poly.type
_entity_poly.pdbx_seq_one_letter_code
_entity_poly.pdbx_strand_id
1 'polypeptide(L)'
;MRSPLWYPLIALMTGILIGDRFVLAPEVLLAGMLPVLALLLLCLRRRWNAAALIALLLLTLTAGMLNIQRQPFLARQEKHVLHLADQGKMTLEGVVLSTEQAFPGKSTLIVLCRRVLQNQTPAPVTGKIRVAIPSDLSFQYGDFIRFHTKIKKIQGFHNPGSFDYERSQNRRGLYVSGFVSDRAGIVLIRPDTASGLKLKLERFRLYLKRLLEVHAASPQREILQAMTIGDQKALPQDVRDQFAKTGTSHILSISGLHVGIVAASAFFLMLLAFKSSEYCMLKFNIIKTATAAAIVPVLIYALVAGMGTPVLRSTLMTLAFLAALLIGRPRDLYNILAGAALIILIASPEALFEISFQLSFSAVLA
;
A
#
# COMPACT_ATOMS: atom_id res chain seq x y z
N MET A 1 4.43 -10.63 -32.35
CA MET A 1 4.01 -9.36 -31.71
C MET A 1 4.95 -9.09 -30.55
N ARG A 2 5.67 -7.97 -30.54
CA ARG A 2 6.84 -7.81 -29.65
C ARG A 2 6.48 -7.58 -28.17
N SER A 3 5.31 -6.99 -27.84
CA SER A 3 4.95 -6.64 -26.45
C SER A 3 3.47 -6.94 -26.11
N PRO A 4 3.08 -8.20 -25.80
CA PRO A 4 1.67 -8.58 -25.62
C PRO A 4 1.00 -8.00 -24.36
N LEU A 5 1.74 -7.66 -23.31
CA LEU A 5 1.16 -7.19 -22.04
C LEU A 5 0.72 -5.72 -22.05
N TRP A 6 1.07 -4.96 -23.08
CA TRP A 6 0.67 -3.55 -23.17
C TRP A 6 -0.85 -3.40 -23.37
N TYR A 7 -1.46 -4.25 -24.20
CA TYR A 7 -2.91 -4.19 -24.46
C TYR A 7 -3.76 -4.38 -23.19
N PRO A 8 -3.58 -5.45 -22.37
CA PRO A 8 -4.34 -5.59 -21.14
C PRO A 8 -4.02 -4.49 -20.12
N LEU A 9 -2.81 -3.90 -20.14
CA LEU A 9 -2.48 -2.76 -19.29
C LEU A 9 -3.33 -1.54 -19.63
N ILE A 10 -3.42 -1.15 -20.91
CA ILE A 10 -4.27 -0.02 -21.32
C ILE A 10 -5.72 -0.30 -20.97
N ALA A 11 -6.21 -1.52 -21.22
CA ALA A 11 -7.58 -1.89 -20.93
C ALA A 11 -7.88 -1.75 -19.43
N LEU A 12 -6.97 -2.21 -18.58
CA LEU A 12 -7.05 -2.04 -17.13
C LEU A 12 -7.02 -0.56 -16.72
N MET A 13 -6.06 0.23 -17.24
CA MET A 13 -5.95 1.67 -16.95
C MET A 13 -7.22 2.42 -17.39
N THR A 14 -7.72 2.13 -18.58
CA THR A 14 -8.96 2.69 -19.11
C THR A 14 -10.14 2.30 -18.23
N GLY A 15 -10.22 1.05 -17.80
CA GLY A 15 -11.23 0.57 -16.85
C GLY A 15 -11.18 1.32 -15.52
N ILE A 16 -9.98 1.55 -14.96
CA ILE A 16 -9.80 2.33 -13.74
C ILE A 16 -10.26 3.79 -13.95
N LEU A 17 -9.90 4.42 -15.08
CA LEU A 17 -10.31 5.80 -15.40
C LEU A 17 -11.82 5.95 -15.59
N ILE A 18 -12.46 5.01 -16.28
CA ILE A 18 -13.92 4.99 -16.45
C ILE A 18 -14.58 4.74 -15.10
N GLY A 19 -14.10 3.76 -14.34
CA GLY A 19 -14.65 3.40 -13.04
C GLY A 19 -14.50 4.50 -11.98
N ASP A 20 -13.50 5.37 -12.13
CA ASP A 20 -13.28 6.56 -11.31
C ASP A 20 -14.26 7.70 -11.61
N ARG A 21 -14.76 7.80 -12.84
CA ARG A 21 -15.75 8.81 -13.25
C ARG A 21 -17.20 8.34 -13.12
N PHE A 22 -17.46 7.07 -13.39
CA PHE A 22 -18.80 6.49 -13.43
C PHE A 22 -18.91 5.36 -12.41
N VAL A 23 -19.65 5.59 -11.32
CA VAL A 23 -19.88 4.56 -10.30
C VAL A 23 -21.10 3.73 -10.68
N LEU A 24 -20.88 2.46 -10.99
CA LEU A 24 -21.94 1.50 -11.31
C LEU A 24 -22.22 0.60 -10.10
N ALA A 25 -23.38 -0.06 -10.09
CA ALA A 25 -23.64 -1.06 -9.06
C ALA A 25 -22.69 -2.27 -9.24
N PRO A 26 -22.16 -2.86 -8.15
CA PRO A 26 -21.29 -4.04 -8.24
C PRO A 26 -21.96 -5.19 -8.99
N GLU A 27 -23.26 -5.37 -8.79
CA GLU A 27 -24.07 -6.40 -9.43
C GLU A 27 -24.08 -6.26 -10.95
N VAL A 28 -24.16 -5.02 -11.46
CA VAL A 28 -24.13 -4.74 -12.91
C VAL A 28 -22.77 -5.08 -13.49
N LEU A 29 -21.69 -4.73 -12.79
CA LEU A 29 -20.32 -5.07 -13.22
C LEU A 29 -20.10 -6.58 -13.23
N LEU A 30 -20.49 -7.28 -12.16
CA LEU A 30 -20.37 -8.73 -12.05
C LEU A 30 -21.24 -9.47 -13.08
N ALA A 31 -22.48 -9.02 -13.28
CA ALA A 31 -23.38 -9.57 -14.29
C ALA A 31 -22.83 -9.37 -15.70
N GLY A 32 -22.15 -8.25 -15.97
CA GLY A 32 -21.47 -8.01 -17.25
C GLY A 32 -20.20 -8.85 -17.46
N MET A 33 -19.48 -9.23 -16.40
CA MET A 33 -18.27 -10.06 -16.51
C MET A 33 -18.56 -11.51 -16.89
N LEU A 34 -19.68 -12.08 -16.43
CA LEU A 34 -20.07 -13.47 -16.72
C LEU A 34 -20.22 -13.80 -18.23
N PRO A 35 -21.00 -13.04 -19.03
CA PRO A 35 -21.13 -13.31 -20.46
C PRO A 35 -19.82 -13.04 -21.21
N VAL A 36 -19.03 -12.05 -20.79
CA VAL A 36 -17.71 -11.77 -21.39
C VAL A 36 -16.74 -12.92 -21.14
N LEU A 37 -16.76 -13.51 -19.94
CA LEU A 37 -15.97 -14.70 -19.61
C LEU A 37 -16.42 -15.92 -20.41
N ALA A 38 -17.73 -16.14 -20.55
CA ALA A 38 -18.27 -17.23 -21.36
C ALA A 38 -17.87 -17.07 -22.85
N LEU A 39 -17.93 -15.85 -23.37
CA LEU A 39 -17.52 -15.53 -24.74
C LEU A 39 -16.01 -15.73 -24.93
N LEU A 40 -15.18 -15.33 -23.96
CA LEU A 40 -13.75 -15.59 -23.97
C LEU A 40 -13.45 -17.09 -24.06
N LEU A 41 -14.09 -17.91 -23.21
CA LEU A 41 -13.92 -19.37 -23.20
C LEU A 41 -14.39 -19.99 -24.53
N LEU A 42 -15.49 -19.51 -25.11
CA LEU A 42 -15.99 -19.95 -26.41
C LEU A 42 -15.02 -19.60 -27.55
N CYS A 43 -14.51 -18.36 -27.57
CA CYS A 43 -13.54 -17.91 -28.58
C CYS A 43 -12.22 -18.69 -28.48
N LEU A 44 -11.74 -18.99 -27.27
CA LEU A 44 -10.58 -19.85 -27.05
C LEU A 44 -10.82 -21.28 -27.55
N ARG A 45 -12.00 -21.85 -27.26
CA ARG A 45 -12.39 -23.19 -27.73
C ARG A 45 -12.50 -23.28 -29.26
N ARG A 46 -13.03 -22.23 -29.90
CA ARG A 46 -13.17 -22.12 -31.37
C ARG A 46 -11.89 -21.61 -32.07
N ARG A 47 -10.82 -21.32 -31.31
CA ARG A 47 -9.56 -20.73 -31.80
C ARG A 47 -9.72 -19.40 -32.54
N TRP A 48 -10.73 -18.62 -32.18
CA TRP A 48 -10.97 -17.28 -32.69
C TRP A 48 -10.08 -16.26 -31.94
N ASN A 49 -8.79 -16.27 -32.26
CA ASN A 49 -7.77 -15.54 -31.49
C ASN A 49 -8.05 -14.04 -31.38
N ALA A 50 -8.55 -13.39 -32.44
CA ALA A 50 -8.90 -11.97 -32.41
C ALA A 50 -10.08 -11.67 -31.47
N ALA A 51 -11.14 -12.48 -31.54
CA ALA A 51 -12.31 -12.34 -30.66
C ALA A 51 -11.95 -12.66 -29.20
N ALA A 52 -11.09 -13.66 -28.97
CA ALA A 52 -10.57 -13.97 -27.63
C ALA A 52 -9.75 -12.81 -27.05
N LEU A 53 -8.94 -12.13 -27.87
CA LEU A 53 -8.21 -10.95 -27.44
C LEU A 53 -9.16 -9.81 -27.03
N ILE A 54 -10.18 -9.52 -27.85
CA ILE A 54 -11.19 -8.49 -27.53
C ILE A 54 -11.92 -8.83 -26.22
N ALA A 55 -12.34 -10.08 -26.04
CA ALA A 55 -13.01 -10.53 -24.82
C ALA A 55 -12.11 -10.40 -23.59
N LEU A 56 -10.81 -10.72 -23.71
CA LEU A 56 -9.82 -10.51 -22.64
C LEU A 56 -9.66 -9.02 -22.30
N LEU A 57 -9.65 -8.14 -23.29
CA LEU A 57 -9.57 -6.69 -23.06
C LEU A 57 -10.82 -6.14 -22.37
N LEU A 58 -12.01 -6.62 -22.75
CA LEU A 58 -13.26 -6.26 -22.07
C LEU A 58 -13.29 -6.78 -20.62
N LEU A 59 -12.79 -7.99 -20.38
CA LEU A 59 -12.70 -8.57 -19.04
C LEU A 59 -11.73 -7.79 -18.15
N THR A 60 -10.57 -7.40 -18.68
CA THR A 60 -9.58 -6.60 -17.94
C THR A 60 -10.05 -5.17 -17.68
N LEU A 61 -10.79 -4.57 -18.61
CA LEU A 61 -11.42 -3.26 -18.42
C LEU A 61 -12.49 -3.29 -17.31
N THR A 62 -13.40 -4.26 -17.36
CA THR A 62 -14.44 -4.42 -16.31
C THR A 62 -13.84 -4.77 -14.95
N ALA A 63 -12.76 -5.56 -14.92
CA ALA A 63 -12.00 -5.83 -13.71
C ALA A 63 -11.37 -4.54 -13.13
N GLY A 64 -10.84 -3.66 -13.98
CA GLY A 64 -10.32 -2.35 -13.58
C GLY A 64 -11.38 -1.46 -12.93
N MET A 65 -12.58 -1.41 -13.53
CA MET A 65 -13.73 -0.67 -12.98
C MET A 65 -14.15 -1.21 -11.61
N LEU A 66 -14.28 -2.53 -11.48
CA LEU A 66 -14.65 -3.18 -10.22
C LEU A 66 -13.60 -2.90 -9.12
N ASN A 67 -12.32 -2.94 -9.48
CA ASN A 67 -11.23 -2.77 -8.53
C ASN A 67 -11.21 -1.36 -7.92
N ILE A 68 -11.30 -0.31 -8.74
CA ILE A 68 -11.30 1.08 -8.25
C ILE A 68 -12.55 1.42 -7.43
N GLN A 69 -13.69 0.79 -7.72
CA GLN A 69 -14.96 1.03 -7.02
C GLN A 69 -15.10 0.27 -5.70
N ARG A 70 -14.15 -0.62 -5.35
CA ARG A 70 -14.20 -1.45 -4.14
C ARG A 70 -14.40 -0.65 -2.85
N GLN A 71 -13.68 0.46 -2.67
CA GLN A 71 -13.77 1.29 -1.47
C GLN A 71 -15.11 2.05 -1.38
N PRO A 72 -15.56 2.76 -2.44
CA PRO A 72 -16.91 3.32 -2.51
C PRO A 72 -18.02 2.31 -2.17
N PHE A 73 -17.90 1.06 -2.61
CA PHE A 73 -18.89 0.02 -2.29
C PHE A 73 -18.93 -0.33 -0.80
N LEU A 74 -17.76 -0.45 -0.15
CA LEU A 74 -17.70 -0.65 1.30
C LEU A 74 -18.31 0.53 2.06
N ALA A 75 -18.11 1.75 1.56
CA ALA A 75 -18.64 2.96 2.17
C ALA A 75 -20.17 3.11 2.06
N ARG A 76 -20.81 2.44 1.08
CA ARG A 76 -22.26 2.43 0.89
C ARG A 76 -23.00 1.44 1.79
N GLN A 77 -22.29 0.59 2.54
CA GLN A 77 -22.91 -0.32 3.49
C GLN A 77 -23.55 0.47 4.62
N GLU A 78 -24.79 0.13 4.99
CA GLU A 78 -25.55 0.85 6.03
C GLU A 78 -24.81 0.97 7.38
N LYS A 79 -24.02 -0.05 7.72
CA LYS A 79 -23.24 -0.12 8.97
C LYS A 79 -21.90 0.63 8.90
N HIS A 80 -21.64 1.38 7.83
CA HIS A 80 -20.36 2.05 7.66
C HIS A 80 -20.26 3.34 8.51
N VAL A 81 -19.07 3.63 9.08
CA VAL A 81 -18.85 4.83 9.93
C VAL A 81 -19.24 6.14 9.22
N LEU A 82 -19.21 6.18 7.88
CA LEU A 82 -19.61 7.35 7.09
C LEU A 82 -21.04 7.82 7.41
N HIS A 83 -21.97 6.90 7.68
CA HIS A 83 -23.36 7.24 7.99
C HIS A 83 -23.52 7.89 9.36
N LEU A 84 -22.51 7.76 10.23
CA LEU A 84 -22.47 8.36 11.56
C LEU A 84 -21.87 9.78 11.55
N ALA A 85 -21.43 10.26 10.38
CA ALA A 85 -20.85 11.60 10.26
C ALA A 85 -21.88 12.69 10.58
N ASP A 86 -21.43 13.73 11.27
CA ASP A 86 -22.19 14.94 11.61
C ASP A 86 -23.40 14.73 12.54
N GLN A 87 -23.65 13.52 13.04
CA GLN A 87 -24.71 13.19 14.01
C GLN A 87 -24.40 13.59 15.47
N GLY A 88 -23.31 14.31 15.72
CA GLY A 88 -22.89 14.75 17.05
C GLY A 88 -21.69 13.97 17.62
N LYS A 89 -21.50 14.06 18.94
CA LYS A 89 -20.44 13.31 19.64
C LYS A 89 -20.92 11.91 19.95
N MET A 90 -20.08 10.92 19.69
CA MET A 90 -20.37 9.52 19.98
C MET A 90 -19.12 8.79 20.43
N THR A 91 -19.33 7.66 21.10
CA THR A 91 -18.26 6.80 21.58
C THR A 91 -18.07 5.63 20.62
N LEU A 92 -16.86 5.49 20.10
CA LEU A 92 -16.47 4.45 19.16
C LEU A 92 -15.47 3.50 19.81
N GLU A 93 -15.50 2.25 19.37
CA GLU A 93 -14.52 1.24 19.74
C GLU A 93 -13.92 0.61 18.49
N GLY A 94 -12.61 0.42 18.50
CA GLY A 94 -11.92 -0.14 17.36
C GLY A 94 -10.47 -0.50 17.63
N VAL A 95 -9.85 -1.13 16.62
CA VAL A 95 -8.45 -1.57 16.66
C VAL A 95 -7.58 -0.54 15.97
N VAL A 96 -6.47 -0.15 16.60
CA VAL A 96 -5.48 0.74 15.98
C VAL A 96 -4.74 0.01 14.86
N LEU A 97 -4.82 0.55 13.64
CA LEU A 97 -4.20 -0.01 12.43
C LEU A 97 -2.87 0.63 12.05
N SER A 98 -2.67 1.89 12.42
CA SER A 98 -1.42 2.62 12.26
C SER A 98 -1.47 3.93 13.02
N THR A 99 -0.28 4.45 13.33
CA THR A 99 -0.08 5.78 13.91
C THR A 99 0.69 6.62 12.89
N GLU A 100 0.16 7.77 12.50
CA GLU A 100 0.77 8.77 11.63
C GLU A 100 1.07 10.03 12.45
N GLN A 101 2.26 10.59 12.32
CA GLN A 101 2.59 11.87 12.95
C GLN A 101 2.54 12.94 11.88
N ALA A 102 1.39 13.62 11.77
CA ALA A 102 1.15 14.59 10.70
C ALA A 102 1.54 16.01 11.10
N PHE A 103 1.53 16.35 12.40
CA PHE A 103 1.77 17.72 12.88
C PHE A 103 2.52 17.74 14.22
N PRO A 104 3.33 18.79 14.49
CA PRO A 104 3.89 19.02 15.82
C PRO A 104 2.77 19.09 16.86
N GLY A 105 2.90 18.35 17.96
CA GLY A 105 1.94 18.36 19.07
C GLY A 105 0.69 17.49 18.92
N LYS A 106 0.43 16.90 17.73
CA LYS A 106 -0.73 16.00 17.51
C LYS A 106 -0.32 14.70 16.82
N SER A 107 -0.71 13.58 17.40
CA SER A 107 -0.58 12.25 16.79
C SER A 107 -1.89 11.90 16.10
N THR A 108 -1.83 11.27 14.93
CA THR A 108 -3.01 10.78 14.22
C THR A 108 -3.03 9.27 14.28
N LEU A 109 -4.15 8.68 14.68
CA LEU A 109 -4.38 7.25 14.63
C LEU A 109 -5.31 6.92 13.47
N ILE A 110 -5.04 5.81 12.79
CA ILE A 110 -6.02 5.16 11.92
C ILE A 110 -6.61 4.00 12.71
N VAL A 111 -7.92 4.06 12.96
CA VAL A 111 -8.63 3.07 13.77
C VAL A 111 -9.65 2.35 12.91
N LEU A 112 -9.65 1.02 12.95
CA LEU A 112 -10.72 0.21 12.37
C LEU A 112 -11.86 0.10 13.38
N CYS A 113 -12.94 0.82 13.12
CA CYS A 113 -14.13 0.78 13.96
C CYS A 113 -14.75 -0.61 13.91
N ARG A 114 -15.19 -1.09 15.08
CA ARG A 114 -15.94 -2.33 15.24
C ARG A 114 -17.30 -2.10 15.87
N ARG A 115 -17.39 -1.12 16.78
CA ARG A 115 -18.62 -0.82 17.52
C ARG A 115 -18.77 0.69 17.72
N VAL A 116 -20.02 1.14 17.73
CA VAL A 116 -20.42 2.45 18.25
C VAL A 116 -21.33 2.23 19.46
N LEU A 117 -21.15 3.05 20.49
CA LEU A 117 -22.03 3.07 21.65
C LEU A 117 -23.00 4.25 21.46
N GLN A 118 -24.23 3.96 21.06
CA GLN A 118 -25.35 4.91 21.03
C GLN A 118 -26.23 4.65 22.24
N ASN A 119 -26.43 5.64 23.11
CA ASN A 119 -27.23 5.51 24.34
C ASN A 119 -26.84 4.27 25.19
N GLN A 120 -25.53 4.03 25.35
CA GLN A 120 -24.95 2.85 26.04
C GLN A 120 -25.22 1.48 25.39
N THR A 121 -25.93 1.41 24.26
CA THR A 121 -26.11 0.17 23.51
C THR A 121 -25.03 0.03 22.42
N PRO A 122 -24.32 -1.11 22.36
CA PRO A 122 -23.30 -1.36 21.35
C PRO A 122 -23.94 -1.79 20.02
N ALA A 123 -23.79 -0.96 18.98
CA ALA A 123 -24.15 -1.29 17.61
C ALA A 123 -22.88 -1.62 16.78
N PRO A 124 -22.90 -2.64 15.91
CA PRO A 124 -21.77 -2.99 15.08
C PRO A 124 -21.57 -1.97 13.96
N VAL A 125 -20.31 -1.56 13.74
CA VAL A 125 -19.94 -0.57 12.73
C VAL A 125 -18.70 -1.06 11.97
N THR A 126 -18.63 -0.76 10.68
CA THR A 126 -17.50 -1.08 9.81
C THR A 126 -16.89 0.18 9.23
N GLY A 127 -15.57 0.16 8.97
CA GLY A 127 -14.88 1.27 8.32
C GLY A 127 -13.72 1.82 9.16
N LYS A 128 -12.86 2.60 8.50
CA LYS A 128 -11.71 3.23 9.14
C LYS A 128 -12.03 4.67 9.48
N ILE A 129 -11.53 5.15 10.61
CA ILE A 129 -11.60 6.55 11.03
C ILE A 129 -10.20 7.07 11.32
N ARG A 130 -9.95 8.31 10.89
CA ARG A 130 -8.72 9.04 11.20
C ARG A 130 -8.96 9.87 12.47
N VAL A 131 -8.31 9.53 13.59
CA VAL A 131 -8.51 10.20 14.88
C VAL A 131 -7.25 10.98 15.24
N ALA A 132 -7.36 12.30 15.37
CA ALA A 132 -6.29 13.12 15.93
C ALA A 132 -6.37 13.14 17.46
N ILE A 133 -5.26 12.81 18.10
CA ILE A 133 -5.08 12.70 19.54
C ILE A 133 -3.90 13.58 20.03
N PRO A 134 -3.85 13.91 21.32
CA PRO A 134 -2.70 14.55 21.94
C PRO A 134 -1.41 13.72 21.74
N SER A 135 -0.28 14.38 21.53
CA SER A 135 1.00 13.73 21.16
C SER A 135 1.66 12.92 22.28
N ASP A 136 1.30 13.21 23.52
CA ASP A 136 1.72 12.51 24.73
C ASP A 136 1.07 11.13 24.89
N LEU A 137 -0.03 10.87 24.18
CA LEU A 137 -0.67 9.55 24.16
C LEU A 137 -0.08 8.71 23.02
N SER A 138 0.50 7.56 23.39
CA SER A 138 1.04 6.59 22.45
C SER A 138 0.21 5.31 22.45
N PHE A 139 -0.32 4.94 21.29
CA PHE A 139 -0.97 3.65 21.06
C PHE A 139 -0.22 2.86 20.01
N GLN A 140 -0.22 1.54 20.16
CA GLN A 140 0.48 0.62 19.28
C GLN A 140 -0.49 -0.05 18.31
N TYR A 141 0.07 -0.60 17.24
CA TYR A 141 -0.69 -1.42 16.31
C TYR A 141 -1.32 -2.61 17.06
N GLY A 142 -2.63 -2.80 16.88
CA GLY A 142 -3.36 -3.90 17.48
C GLY A 142 -4.06 -3.58 18.81
N ASP A 143 -3.81 -2.42 19.39
CA ASP A 143 -4.53 -1.95 20.57
C ASP A 143 -6.02 -1.74 20.28
N PHE A 144 -6.88 -2.24 21.18
CA PHE A 144 -8.31 -2.00 21.14
C PHE A 144 -8.64 -0.81 22.05
N ILE A 145 -9.04 0.29 21.42
CA ILE A 145 -9.27 1.57 22.07
C ILE A 145 -10.74 1.97 22.00
N ARG A 146 -11.18 2.70 23.02
CA ARG A 146 -12.46 3.40 23.05
C ARG A 146 -12.19 4.89 23.06
N PHE A 147 -12.87 5.63 22.21
CA PHE A 147 -12.71 7.09 22.17
C PHE A 147 -14.03 7.79 21.91
N HIS A 148 -14.17 8.97 22.49
CA HIS A 148 -15.34 9.82 22.38
C HIS A 148 -15.02 11.03 21.50
N THR A 149 -15.62 11.09 20.32
CA THR A 149 -15.33 12.16 19.35
C THR A 149 -16.58 12.55 18.57
N LYS A 150 -16.58 13.79 18.06
CA LYS A 150 -17.46 14.16 16.94
C LYS A 150 -16.86 13.59 15.65
N ILE A 151 -17.67 12.89 14.88
CA ILE A 151 -17.26 12.36 13.56
C ILE A 151 -17.60 13.42 12.52
N LYS A 152 -16.62 13.80 11.71
CA LYS A 152 -16.79 14.70 10.57
C LYS A 152 -16.34 14.02 9.29
N LYS A 153 -17.01 14.30 8.18
CA LYS A 153 -16.52 13.88 6.85
C LYS A 153 -15.18 14.56 6.56
N ILE A 154 -14.25 13.82 5.96
CA ILE A 154 -13.03 14.40 5.45
C ILE A 154 -13.41 15.21 4.20
N GLN A 155 -13.15 16.51 4.23
CA GLN A 155 -13.43 17.41 3.12
C GLN A 155 -12.12 18.00 2.60
N GLY A 156 -12.00 18.10 1.29
CA GLY A 156 -10.92 18.79 0.62
C GLY A 156 -11.18 20.29 0.53
N PHE A 157 -10.13 21.07 0.28
CA PHE A 157 -10.30 22.42 -0.22
C PHE A 157 -10.70 22.31 -1.70
N HIS A 158 -11.89 22.79 -2.07
CA HIS A 158 -12.44 22.70 -3.43
C HIS A 158 -11.77 23.70 -4.40
N ASN A 159 -10.46 23.90 -4.26
CA ASN A 159 -9.71 24.83 -5.08
C ASN A 159 -9.43 24.20 -6.45
N PRO A 160 -9.84 24.84 -7.56
CA PRO A 160 -9.61 24.31 -8.91
C PRO A 160 -8.10 24.15 -9.17
N GLY A 161 -7.70 22.99 -9.70
CA GLY A 161 -6.30 22.65 -9.97
C GLY A 161 -5.47 22.18 -8.77
N SER A 162 -6.05 22.15 -7.56
CA SER A 162 -5.35 21.67 -6.35
C SER A 162 -5.47 20.16 -6.17
N PHE A 163 -4.60 19.59 -5.33
CA PHE A 163 -4.64 18.17 -4.96
C PHE A 163 -5.95 17.84 -4.24
N ASP A 164 -6.73 16.93 -4.82
CA ASP A 164 -7.99 16.46 -4.23
C ASP A 164 -7.74 15.53 -3.04
N TYR A 165 -7.61 16.17 -1.87
CA TYR A 165 -7.31 15.51 -0.61
C TYR A 165 -8.41 14.53 -0.18
N GLU A 166 -9.68 14.93 -0.34
CA GLU A 166 -10.83 14.10 0.00
C GLU A 166 -10.82 12.82 -0.82
N ARG A 167 -10.66 12.94 -2.14
CA ARG A 167 -10.60 11.78 -3.02
C ARG A 167 -9.42 10.88 -2.72
N SER A 168 -8.26 11.44 -2.36
CA SER A 168 -7.10 10.67 -1.90
C SER A 168 -7.36 9.89 -0.60
N GLN A 169 -8.04 10.48 0.38
CA GLN A 169 -8.36 9.78 1.64
C GLN A 169 -9.46 8.72 1.44
N ASN A 170 -10.51 9.04 0.67
CA ASN A 170 -11.61 8.12 0.36
C ASN A 170 -11.07 6.83 -0.30
N ARG A 171 -10.09 7.00 -1.18
CA ARG A 171 -9.31 5.92 -1.79
C ARG A 171 -8.62 5.00 -0.75
N ARG A 172 -7.97 5.56 0.26
CA ARG A 172 -7.41 4.80 1.39
C ARG A 172 -8.47 4.10 2.29
N GLY A 173 -9.76 4.31 2.01
CA GLY A 173 -10.91 3.87 2.81
C GLY A 173 -11.12 4.75 4.04
N LEU A 174 -10.59 5.97 4.02
CA LEU A 174 -10.70 6.97 5.09
C LEU A 174 -11.69 8.04 4.66
N TYR A 175 -12.92 7.94 5.12
CA TYR A 175 -14.00 8.87 4.76
C TYR A 175 -14.31 9.89 5.85
N VAL A 176 -13.93 9.56 7.08
CA VAL A 176 -14.29 10.33 8.27
C VAL A 176 -13.08 10.56 9.16
N SER A 177 -13.14 11.67 9.88
CA SER A 177 -12.14 12.09 10.85
C SER A 177 -12.79 12.42 12.19
N GLY A 178 -12.02 12.25 13.25
CA GLY A 178 -12.37 12.62 14.62
C GLY A 178 -11.22 13.35 15.30
N PHE A 179 -11.56 14.10 16.34
CA PHE A 179 -10.60 14.80 17.16
C PHE A 179 -10.95 14.59 18.64
N VAL A 180 -9.98 14.10 19.39
CA VAL A 180 -10.08 13.92 20.84
C VAL A 180 -9.13 14.93 21.47
N SER A 181 -9.69 15.94 22.13
CA SER A 181 -8.89 16.97 22.82
C SER A 181 -8.44 16.54 24.21
N ASP A 182 -9.31 15.79 24.90
CA ASP A 182 -9.15 15.44 26.31
C ASP A 182 -8.65 14.00 26.47
N ARG A 183 -7.70 13.79 27.38
CA ARG A 183 -7.15 12.47 27.72
C ARG A 183 -8.23 11.52 28.20
N ALA A 184 -9.20 12.01 28.98
CA ALA A 184 -10.32 11.18 29.46
C ALA A 184 -11.23 10.69 28.32
N GLY A 185 -11.15 11.34 27.16
CA GLY A 185 -11.92 10.99 25.96
C GLY A 185 -11.38 9.79 25.19
N ILE A 186 -10.23 9.20 25.58
CA ILE A 186 -9.67 8.01 24.93
C ILE A 186 -9.07 7.04 25.96
N VAL A 187 -9.44 5.77 25.85
CA VAL A 187 -9.04 4.72 26.80
C VAL A 187 -8.62 3.47 26.05
N LEU A 188 -7.51 2.88 26.48
CA LEU A 188 -7.11 1.53 26.06
C LEU A 188 -7.98 0.51 26.81
N ILE A 189 -8.82 -0.24 26.08
CA ILE A 189 -9.63 -1.31 26.69
C ILE A 189 -8.80 -2.59 26.78
N ARG A 190 -8.14 -2.97 25.67
CA ARG A 190 -7.32 -4.18 25.60
C ARG A 190 -6.10 -3.93 24.75
N PRO A 191 -4.89 -4.23 25.25
CA PRO A 191 -3.72 -4.28 24.40
C PRO A 191 -3.83 -5.46 23.43
N ASP A 192 -3.18 -5.33 22.28
CA ASP A 192 -2.81 -6.48 21.44
C ASP A 192 -3.95 -7.40 20.96
N THR A 193 -5.12 -6.81 20.70
CA THR A 193 -6.30 -7.56 20.24
C THR A 193 -6.19 -7.99 18.78
N ALA A 194 -5.27 -7.40 18.01
CA ALA A 194 -5.00 -7.86 16.64
C ALA A 194 -4.13 -9.12 16.62
N SER A 195 -4.68 -10.23 16.13
CA SER A 195 -3.91 -11.45 15.86
C SER A 195 -3.40 -11.47 14.41
N GLY A 196 -2.19 -11.99 14.18
CA GLY A 196 -1.71 -12.38 12.83
C GLY A 196 -0.27 -11.98 12.50
N LEU A 197 0.10 -12.22 11.24
CA LEU A 197 1.45 -11.93 10.70
C LEU A 197 1.83 -10.45 10.85
N LYS A 198 0.88 -9.54 10.64
CA LYS A 198 1.13 -8.09 10.75
C LYS A 198 1.51 -7.68 12.18
N LEU A 199 0.93 -8.30 13.21
CA LEU A 199 1.33 -8.02 14.58
C LEU A 199 2.75 -8.50 14.86
N LYS A 200 3.09 -9.72 14.45
CA LYS A 200 4.45 -10.28 14.58
C LYS A 200 5.47 -9.38 13.89
N LEU A 201 5.13 -8.86 12.70
CA LEU A 201 5.96 -7.93 11.96
C LEU A 201 6.16 -6.61 12.70
N GLU A 202 5.10 -5.99 13.21
CA GLU A 202 5.22 -4.74 13.98
C GLU A 202 6.04 -4.95 15.28
N ARG A 203 5.89 -6.09 15.96
CA ARG A 203 6.76 -6.44 17.10
C ARG A 203 8.22 -6.60 16.68
N PHE A 204 8.47 -7.21 15.52
CA PHE A 204 9.83 -7.33 14.98
C PHE A 204 10.41 -5.95 14.63
N ARG A 205 9.62 -5.03 14.08
CA ARG A 205 10.04 -3.65 13.83
C ARG A 205 10.36 -2.91 15.13
N LEU A 206 9.55 -3.09 16.17
CA LEU A 206 9.83 -2.54 17.51
C LEU A 206 11.12 -3.13 18.11
N TYR A 207 11.38 -4.42 17.91
CA TYR A 207 12.62 -5.05 18.31
C TYR A 207 13.84 -4.43 17.59
N LEU A 208 13.77 -4.28 16.27
CA LEU A 208 14.84 -3.63 15.49
C LEU A 208 15.05 -2.18 15.94
N LYS A 209 13.97 -1.46 16.23
CA LYS A 209 14.04 -0.10 16.74
C LYS A 209 14.80 -0.03 18.06
N ARG A 210 14.47 -0.91 19.02
CA ARG A 210 15.19 -1.02 20.31
C ARG A 210 16.65 -1.42 20.12
N LEU A 211 16.94 -2.32 19.18
CA LEU A 211 18.32 -2.73 18.88
C LEU A 211 19.14 -1.53 18.38
N LEU A 212 18.58 -0.72 17.47
CA LEU A 212 19.22 0.51 17.00
C LEU A 212 19.36 1.55 18.13
N GLU A 213 18.39 1.62 19.06
CA GLU A 213 18.47 2.48 20.23
C GLU A 213 19.64 2.16 21.16
N VAL A 214 20.04 0.90 21.24
CA VAL A 214 21.17 0.45 22.08
C VAL A 214 22.51 0.62 21.36
N HIS A 215 22.56 0.45 20.03
CA HIS A 215 23.82 0.37 19.28
C HIS A 215 24.21 1.63 18.51
N ALA A 216 23.34 2.64 18.42
CA ALA A 216 23.60 3.88 17.71
C ALA A 216 23.25 5.12 18.54
N ALA A 217 24.11 6.13 18.49
CA ALA A 217 23.84 7.44 19.07
C ALA A 217 22.85 8.24 18.21
N SER A 218 22.20 9.24 18.81
CA SER A 218 21.44 10.24 18.05
C SER A 218 22.43 11.27 17.45
N PRO A 219 22.25 11.73 16.20
CA PRO A 219 21.12 11.53 15.28
C PRO A 219 21.23 10.31 14.33
N GLN A 220 22.34 9.57 14.36
CA GLN A 220 22.59 8.46 13.42
C GLN A 220 21.54 7.35 13.56
N ARG A 221 21.12 7.09 14.79
CA ARG A 221 20.03 6.16 15.12
C ARG A 221 18.76 6.49 14.35
N GLU A 222 18.32 7.74 14.36
CA GLU A 222 17.07 8.15 13.72
C GLU A 222 17.18 8.10 12.20
N ILE A 223 18.36 8.41 11.65
CA ILE A 223 18.64 8.23 10.21
C ILE A 223 18.57 6.75 9.84
N LEU A 224 19.21 5.86 10.62
CA LEU A 224 19.15 4.41 10.39
C LEU A 224 17.72 3.87 10.52
N GLN A 225 16.95 4.32 11.51
CA GLN A 225 15.54 3.93 11.67
C GLN A 225 14.69 4.38 10.46
N ALA A 226 14.92 5.58 9.95
CA ALA A 226 14.26 6.09 8.75
C ALA A 226 14.61 5.27 7.50
N MET A 227 15.88 4.91 7.31
CA MET A 227 16.35 4.19 6.13
C MET A 227 16.03 2.68 6.15
N THR A 228 16.01 2.05 7.33
CA THR A 228 15.86 0.58 7.46
C THR A 228 14.43 0.16 7.79
N ILE A 229 13.79 0.86 8.73
CA ILE A 229 12.44 0.54 9.22
C ILE A 229 11.40 1.48 8.61
N GLY A 230 11.81 2.61 8.02
CA GLY A 230 10.88 3.60 7.45
C GLY A 230 10.28 4.52 8.50
N ASP A 231 10.82 4.53 9.72
CA ASP A 231 10.32 5.37 10.81
C ASP A 231 11.03 6.73 10.82
N GLN A 232 10.45 7.71 10.12
CA GLN A 232 10.97 9.08 10.11
C GLN A 232 10.54 9.89 11.33
N LYS A 233 9.64 9.38 12.18
CA LYS A 233 8.97 10.17 13.24
C LYS A 233 9.93 10.72 14.26
N ALA A 234 10.94 9.93 14.63
CA ALA A 234 11.93 10.31 15.62
C ALA A 234 12.99 11.27 15.09
N LEU A 235 13.07 11.48 13.76
CA LEU A 235 14.14 12.25 13.14
C LEU A 235 14.10 13.72 13.58
N PRO A 236 15.19 14.24 14.21
CA PRO A 236 15.28 15.62 14.65
C PRO A 236 15.05 16.64 13.51
N GLN A 237 14.45 17.78 13.84
CA GLN A 237 14.09 18.81 12.84
C GLN A 237 15.32 19.43 12.17
N ASP A 238 16.37 19.68 12.93
CA ASP A 238 17.66 20.18 12.45
C ASP A 238 18.27 19.26 11.38
N VAL A 239 18.21 17.93 11.58
CA VAL A 239 18.67 16.95 10.60
C VAL A 239 17.79 17.00 9.35
N ARG A 240 16.47 17.05 9.49
CA ARG A 240 15.55 17.19 8.35
C ARG A 240 15.85 18.44 7.53
N ASP A 241 16.12 19.56 8.19
CA ASP A 241 16.42 20.83 7.54
C ASP A 241 17.76 20.80 6.80
N GLN A 242 18.76 20.11 7.35
CA GLN A 242 20.05 19.89 6.67
C GLN A 242 19.87 19.11 5.36
N PHE A 243 19.14 17.98 5.40
CA PHE A 243 18.85 17.20 4.19
C PHE A 243 17.97 17.96 3.18
N ALA A 244 17.09 18.85 3.67
CA ALA A 244 16.28 19.71 2.81
C ALA A 244 17.15 20.76 2.10
N LYS A 245 18.09 21.39 2.81
CA LYS A 245 19.03 22.37 2.24
C LYS A 245 19.91 21.77 1.14
N THR A 246 20.31 20.51 1.28
CA THR A 246 21.12 19.79 0.29
C THR A 246 20.29 19.14 -0.82
N GLY A 247 18.96 19.22 -0.78
CA GLY A 247 18.06 18.56 -1.74
C GLY A 247 18.03 17.02 -1.61
N THR A 248 18.62 16.47 -0.56
CA THR A 248 18.77 15.02 -0.34
C THR A 248 17.71 14.45 0.61
N SER A 249 16.66 15.19 0.96
CA SER A 249 15.55 14.70 1.80
C SER A 249 14.90 13.42 1.28
N HIS A 250 14.96 13.17 -0.02
CA HIS A 250 14.44 11.94 -0.63
C HIS A 250 15.21 10.68 -0.20
N ILE A 251 16.45 10.81 0.30
CA ILE A 251 17.27 9.69 0.83
C ILE A 251 16.74 9.22 2.20
N LEU A 252 16.22 10.14 3.01
CA LEU A 252 15.60 9.83 4.31
C LEU A 252 14.29 9.05 4.17
N SER A 253 13.70 9.06 2.97
CA SER A 253 12.55 8.25 2.62
C SER A 253 12.99 6.97 1.95
N ILE A 254 12.42 5.83 2.36
CA ILE A 254 12.68 4.56 1.68
C ILE A 254 12.19 4.68 0.23
N SER A 255 13.17 4.84 -0.64
CA SER A 255 12.99 4.98 -2.08
C SER A 255 13.24 3.65 -2.79
N GLY A 256 12.95 3.61 -4.09
CA GLY A 256 13.25 2.45 -4.91
C GLY A 256 14.73 2.10 -4.99
N LEU A 257 15.61 3.09 -4.78
CA LEU A 257 17.05 2.86 -4.70
C LEU A 257 17.40 1.92 -3.55
N HIS A 258 16.80 2.11 -2.37
CA HIS A 258 17.07 1.26 -1.21
C HIS A 258 16.67 -0.20 -1.48
N VAL A 259 15.47 -0.40 -2.06
CA VAL A 259 14.99 -1.74 -2.46
C VAL A 259 15.91 -2.35 -3.52
N GLY A 260 16.36 -1.55 -4.49
CA GLY A 260 17.32 -1.97 -5.52
C GLY A 260 18.68 -2.38 -4.96
N ILE A 261 19.22 -1.62 -4.01
CA ILE A 261 20.47 -1.94 -3.32
C ILE A 261 20.33 -3.25 -2.56
N VAL A 262 19.23 -3.45 -1.83
CA VAL A 262 18.95 -4.72 -1.12
C VAL A 262 18.89 -5.88 -2.10
N ALA A 263 18.19 -5.72 -3.23
CA ALA A 263 18.08 -6.75 -4.25
C ALA A 263 19.43 -7.10 -4.89
N ALA A 264 20.21 -6.09 -5.28
CA ALA A 264 21.53 -6.28 -5.86
C ALA A 264 22.48 -6.94 -4.86
N SER A 265 22.54 -6.43 -3.63
CA SER A 265 23.41 -6.96 -2.57
C SER A 265 23.04 -8.41 -2.25
N ALA A 266 21.75 -8.71 -2.09
CA ALA A 266 21.26 -10.07 -1.87
C ALA A 266 21.61 -11.00 -3.04
N PHE A 267 21.42 -10.55 -4.28
CA PHE A 267 21.81 -11.30 -5.47
C PHE A 267 23.31 -11.61 -5.49
N PHE A 268 24.16 -10.60 -5.27
CA PHE A 268 25.62 -10.78 -5.28
C PHE A 268 26.09 -11.70 -4.15
N LEU A 269 25.57 -11.55 -2.93
CA LEU A 269 25.93 -12.42 -1.81
C LEU A 269 25.51 -13.88 -2.07
N MET A 270 24.29 -14.10 -2.57
CA MET A 270 23.82 -15.44 -2.93
C MET A 270 24.63 -16.01 -4.10
N LEU A 271 24.98 -15.19 -5.09
CA LEU A 271 25.82 -15.59 -6.21
C LEU A 271 27.21 -16.02 -5.74
N LEU A 272 27.84 -15.27 -4.83
CA LEU A 272 29.13 -15.61 -4.22
C LEU A 272 29.04 -16.92 -3.44
N ALA A 273 28.02 -17.06 -2.59
CA ALA A 273 27.81 -18.28 -1.80
C ALA A 273 27.58 -19.53 -2.66
N PHE A 274 26.80 -19.41 -3.74
CA PHE A 274 26.58 -20.54 -4.66
C PHE A 274 27.78 -20.82 -5.58
N LYS A 275 28.59 -19.80 -5.91
CA LYS A 275 29.86 -20.00 -6.63
C LYS A 275 30.92 -20.72 -5.79
N SER A 276 30.91 -20.54 -4.47
CA SER A 276 31.85 -21.25 -3.58
C SER A 276 31.55 -22.76 -3.42
N SER A 277 30.41 -23.24 -3.91
CA SER A 277 30.02 -24.65 -3.84
C SER A 277 30.09 -25.32 -5.22
N GLU A 278 31.04 -26.23 -5.39
CA GLU A 278 31.24 -26.98 -6.64
C GLU A 278 29.99 -27.78 -7.06
N TYR A 279 29.28 -28.36 -6.08
CA TYR A 279 28.01 -29.08 -6.31
C TYR A 279 26.91 -28.18 -6.90
N CYS A 280 26.78 -26.95 -6.39
CA CYS A 280 25.76 -26.01 -6.87
C CYS A 280 26.09 -25.51 -8.28
N MET A 281 27.37 -25.32 -8.61
CA MET A 281 27.81 -24.92 -9.95
C MET A 281 27.50 -25.97 -11.01
N LEU A 282 27.61 -27.26 -10.68
CA LEU A 282 27.41 -28.35 -11.63
C LEU A 282 25.94 -28.71 -11.85
N LYS A 283 25.08 -28.54 -10.83
CA LYS A 283 23.69 -29.02 -10.86
C LYS A 283 22.66 -27.96 -11.23
N PHE A 284 22.94 -26.68 -10.99
CA PHE A 284 21.95 -25.61 -11.15
C PHE A 284 22.48 -24.43 -11.97
N ASN A 285 21.58 -23.71 -12.64
CA ASN A 285 21.90 -22.42 -13.20
C ASN A 285 22.04 -21.40 -12.06
N ILE A 286 23.29 -21.10 -11.69
CA ILE A 286 23.68 -20.27 -10.54
C ILE A 286 23.00 -18.90 -10.58
N ILE A 287 22.86 -18.29 -11.77
CA ILE A 287 22.22 -16.97 -11.91
C ILE A 287 20.75 -17.07 -11.52
N LYS A 288 20.04 -18.11 -11.99
CA LYS A 288 18.62 -18.31 -11.67
C LYS A 288 18.41 -18.66 -10.19
N THR A 289 19.25 -19.52 -9.61
CA THR A 289 19.13 -19.86 -8.18
C THR A 289 19.46 -18.68 -7.29
N ALA A 290 20.50 -17.90 -7.59
CA ALA A 290 20.83 -16.67 -6.87
C ALA A 290 19.70 -15.63 -6.98
N THR A 291 19.11 -15.48 -8.17
CA THR A 291 17.96 -14.59 -8.40
C THR A 291 16.76 -15.02 -7.58
N ALA A 292 16.44 -16.31 -7.55
CA ALA A 292 15.33 -16.84 -6.77
C ALA A 292 15.56 -16.66 -5.26
N ALA A 293 16.79 -16.88 -4.79
CA ALA A 293 17.16 -16.67 -3.40
C ALA A 293 17.09 -15.19 -2.99
N ALA A 294 17.44 -14.26 -3.89
CA ALA A 294 17.41 -12.81 -3.64
C ALA A 294 15.99 -12.25 -3.43
N ILE A 295 14.95 -12.94 -3.90
CA ILE A 295 13.55 -12.54 -3.67
C ILE A 295 13.21 -12.50 -2.17
N VAL A 296 13.75 -13.45 -1.39
CA VAL A 296 13.41 -13.58 0.03
C VAL A 296 13.88 -12.36 0.85
N PRO A 297 15.16 -11.93 0.78
CA PRO A 297 15.60 -10.69 1.44
C PRO A 297 14.85 -9.45 1.01
N VAL A 298 14.50 -9.32 -0.27
CA VAL A 298 13.73 -8.18 -0.78
C VAL A 298 12.34 -8.12 -0.16
N LEU A 299 11.65 -9.26 -0.06
CA LEU A 299 10.34 -9.35 0.60
C LEU A 299 10.43 -9.05 2.10
N ILE A 300 11.44 -9.58 2.78
CA ILE A 300 11.66 -9.31 4.21
C ILE A 300 11.90 -7.81 4.42
N TYR A 301 12.75 -7.19 3.61
CA TYR A 301 13.02 -5.76 3.68
C TYR A 301 11.75 -4.93 3.45
N ALA A 302 10.94 -5.26 2.43
CA ALA A 302 9.70 -4.56 2.15
C ALA A 302 8.69 -4.63 3.32
N LEU A 303 8.63 -5.77 4.00
CA LEU A 303 7.80 -5.97 5.20
C LEU A 303 8.34 -5.13 6.37
N VAL A 304 9.65 -5.18 6.63
CA VAL A 304 10.28 -4.42 7.73
C VAL A 304 10.19 -2.90 7.52
N ALA A 305 10.30 -2.45 6.28
CA ALA A 305 10.09 -1.06 5.86
C ALA A 305 8.62 -0.60 6.01
N GLY A 306 7.68 -1.51 6.30
CA GLY A 306 6.28 -1.20 6.59
C GLY A 306 5.35 -1.11 5.39
N MET A 307 5.79 -1.59 4.22
CA MET A 307 5.00 -1.61 2.98
C MET A 307 4.27 -0.30 2.66
N GLY A 308 4.88 0.85 2.96
CA GLY A 308 4.37 2.13 2.49
C GLY A 308 4.24 2.15 0.96
N THR A 309 3.36 2.98 0.41
CA THR A 309 3.09 3.01 -1.04
C THR A 309 4.36 3.12 -1.92
N PRO A 310 5.38 3.93 -1.55
CA PRO A 310 6.64 3.95 -2.28
C PRO A 310 7.38 2.60 -2.26
N VAL A 311 7.54 2.00 -1.08
CA VAL A 311 8.22 0.72 -0.86
C VAL A 311 7.53 -0.41 -1.61
N LEU A 312 6.19 -0.46 -1.54
CA LEU A 312 5.39 -1.48 -2.21
C LEU A 312 5.64 -1.46 -3.72
N ARG A 313 5.57 -0.29 -4.36
CA ARG A 313 5.77 -0.16 -5.81
C ARG A 313 7.18 -0.56 -6.21
N SER A 314 8.20 -0.05 -5.50
CA SER A 314 9.58 -0.41 -5.79
C SER A 314 9.83 -1.90 -5.60
N THR A 315 9.29 -2.51 -4.55
CA THR A 315 9.36 -3.95 -4.32
C THR A 315 8.70 -4.72 -5.45
N LEU A 316 7.50 -4.33 -5.89
CA LEU A 316 6.81 -4.99 -7.00
C LEU A 316 7.58 -4.86 -8.32
N MET A 317 8.16 -3.69 -8.61
CA MET A 317 9.02 -3.49 -9.79
C MET A 317 10.29 -4.36 -9.71
N THR A 318 10.96 -4.40 -8.55
CA THR A 318 12.13 -5.25 -8.31
C THR A 318 11.78 -6.73 -8.46
N LEU A 319 10.66 -7.19 -7.89
CA LEU A 319 10.21 -8.58 -8.01
C LEU A 319 9.85 -8.94 -9.45
N ALA A 320 9.19 -8.04 -10.19
CA ALA A 320 8.91 -8.25 -11.60
C ALA A 320 10.20 -8.37 -12.43
N PHE A 321 11.21 -7.55 -12.13
CA PHE A 321 12.53 -7.63 -12.75
C PHE A 321 13.25 -8.95 -12.43
N LEU A 322 13.27 -9.37 -11.15
CA LEU A 322 13.84 -10.67 -10.74
C LEU A 322 13.09 -11.85 -11.39
N ALA A 323 11.77 -11.79 -11.47
CA ALA A 323 10.96 -12.81 -12.14
C ALA A 323 11.28 -12.89 -13.65
N ALA A 324 11.50 -11.76 -14.32
CA ALA A 324 11.89 -11.73 -15.72
C ALA A 324 13.27 -12.39 -15.96
N LEU A 325 14.21 -12.18 -15.04
CA LEU A 325 15.52 -12.87 -15.04
C LEU A 325 15.36 -14.39 -14.90
N LEU A 326 14.46 -14.87 -14.03
CA LEU A 326 14.18 -16.31 -13.86
C LEU A 326 13.59 -16.96 -15.12
N ILE A 327 12.66 -16.25 -15.77
CA ILE A 327 12.01 -16.69 -17.01
C ILE A 327 13.01 -16.71 -18.18
N GLY A 328 14.13 -15.97 -18.09
CA GLY A 328 15.20 -16.02 -19.07
C GLY A 328 14.84 -15.35 -20.40
N ARG A 329 13.88 -14.41 -20.41
CA ARG A 329 13.55 -13.58 -21.57
C ARG A 329 13.92 -12.12 -21.32
N PRO A 330 15.20 -11.73 -21.48
CA PRO A 330 15.67 -10.37 -21.22
C PRO A 330 15.35 -9.35 -22.34
N ARG A 331 14.41 -9.63 -23.26
CA ARG A 331 14.39 -8.88 -24.55
C ARG A 331 13.36 -7.77 -24.70
N ASP A 332 12.44 -7.59 -23.74
CA ASP A 332 11.48 -6.49 -23.87
C ASP A 332 11.20 -5.80 -22.54
N LEU A 333 11.95 -4.71 -22.30
CA LEU A 333 11.78 -3.80 -21.17
C LEU A 333 10.33 -3.31 -21.05
N TYR A 334 9.65 -3.06 -22.18
CA TYR A 334 8.26 -2.60 -22.20
C TYR A 334 7.31 -3.67 -21.66
N ASN A 335 7.56 -4.95 -21.97
CA ASN A 335 6.71 -6.03 -21.50
C ASN A 335 6.92 -6.31 -19.99
N ILE A 336 8.16 -6.16 -19.49
CA ILE A 336 8.46 -6.26 -18.05
C ILE A 336 7.78 -5.11 -17.31
N LEU A 337 7.92 -3.89 -17.82
CA LEU A 337 7.30 -2.71 -17.23
C LEU A 337 5.77 -2.81 -17.26
N ALA A 338 5.18 -3.28 -18.37
CA ALA A 338 3.74 -3.49 -18.47
C ALA A 338 3.24 -4.55 -17.49
N GLY A 339 3.99 -5.64 -17.30
CA GLY A 339 3.70 -6.65 -16.29
C GLY A 339 3.75 -6.10 -14.87
N ALA A 340 4.77 -5.29 -14.54
CA ALA A 340 4.87 -4.63 -13.24
C ALA A 340 3.70 -3.67 -12.99
N ALA A 341 3.35 -2.85 -13.99
CA ALA A 341 2.21 -1.92 -13.91
C ALA A 341 0.88 -2.67 -13.70
N LEU A 342 0.65 -3.77 -14.42
CA LEU A 342 -0.54 -4.61 -14.25
C LEU A 342 -0.65 -5.14 -12.81
N ILE A 343 0.42 -5.72 -12.28
CA ILE A 343 0.44 -6.25 -10.91
C ILE A 343 0.16 -5.16 -9.89
N ILE A 344 0.80 -3.99 -10.04
CA ILE A 344 0.61 -2.85 -9.13
C ILE A 344 -0.83 -2.34 -9.19
N LEU A 345 -1.39 -2.15 -10.38
CA LEU A 345 -2.76 -1.63 -10.56
C LEU A 345 -3.84 -2.63 -10.13
N ILE A 346 -3.57 -3.94 -10.21
CA ILE A 346 -4.46 -4.97 -9.64
C ILE A 346 -4.41 -4.93 -8.11
N ALA A 347 -3.23 -4.76 -7.51
CA ALA A 347 -3.10 -4.69 -6.05
C ALA A 347 -3.59 -3.35 -5.47
N SER A 348 -3.44 -2.27 -6.21
CA SER A 348 -3.74 -0.89 -5.79
C SER A 348 -4.08 -0.03 -7.01
N PRO A 349 -5.35 0.01 -7.45
CA PRO A 349 -5.76 0.72 -8.67
C PRO A 349 -5.54 2.23 -8.57
N GLU A 350 -5.48 2.74 -7.33
CA GLU A 350 -5.25 4.14 -6.98
C GLU A 350 -3.87 4.65 -7.40
N ALA A 351 -2.90 3.74 -7.53
CA ALA A 351 -1.55 4.06 -7.95
C ALA A 351 -1.52 4.78 -9.31
N LEU A 352 -2.51 4.54 -10.18
CA LEU A 352 -2.63 5.22 -11.47
C LEU A 352 -2.68 6.75 -11.35
N PHE A 353 -3.27 7.26 -10.27
CA PHE A 353 -3.46 8.69 -10.02
C PHE A 353 -2.33 9.31 -9.19
N GLU A 354 -1.37 8.51 -8.74
CA GLU A 354 -0.25 9.00 -7.95
C GLU A 354 0.86 9.54 -8.85
N ILE A 355 1.28 10.79 -8.60
CA ILE A 355 2.38 11.44 -9.31
C ILE A 355 3.65 10.58 -9.30
N SER A 356 3.96 9.95 -8.17
CA SER A 356 5.16 9.13 -8.04
C SER A 356 5.11 7.83 -8.84
N PHE A 357 3.92 7.26 -9.12
CA PHE A 357 3.79 6.12 -10.02
C PHE A 357 4.02 6.58 -11.46
N GLN A 358 3.35 7.65 -11.87
CA GLN A 358 3.48 8.23 -13.21
C GLN A 358 4.95 8.58 -13.51
N LEU A 359 5.62 9.32 -12.62
CA LEU A 359 7.02 9.69 -12.79
C LEU A 359 7.97 8.48 -12.80
N SER A 360 7.76 7.48 -11.94
CA SER A 360 8.64 6.30 -11.90
C SER A 360 8.56 5.49 -13.19
N PHE A 361 7.35 5.31 -13.73
CA PHE A 361 7.16 4.57 -14.98
C PHE A 361 7.60 5.39 -16.20
N SER A 362 7.32 6.70 -16.22
CA SER A 362 7.81 7.60 -17.27
C SER A 362 9.34 7.66 -17.31
N ALA A 363 10.02 7.68 -16.17
CA ALA A 363 11.48 7.71 -16.11
C ALA A 363 12.15 6.43 -16.62
N VAL A 364 11.45 5.29 -16.59
CA VAL A 364 11.95 4.02 -17.16
C VAL A 364 11.58 3.88 -18.64
N LEU A 365 10.55 4.62 -19.10
CA LEU A 365 10.10 4.65 -20.50
C LEU A 365 10.86 5.67 -21.36
N ALA A 366 11.30 6.78 -20.76
CA ALA A 366 12.14 7.81 -21.38
C ALA A 366 13.58 7.31 -21.49
#